data_AF-A0A8C4Z0H0-F1
#
_entry.id   AF-A0A8C4Z0H0-F1
#
_cell.length_a   1.000
_cell.length_b   1.000
_cell.length_c   1.000
_cell.angle_alpha   90.00
_cell.angle_beta   90.00
_cell.angle_gamma   90.00
#
_symmetry.space_group_name_H-M   'P 1'
#
loop_
_entity.id
_entity.type
_entity.pdbx_description
1 polymer ?
#
loop_
_entity_poly.entity_id
_entity_poly.type
_entity_poly.pdbx_seq_one_letter_code
_entity_poly.pdbx_strand_id
1 'polypeptide(L)'
;MFPLEELMKRRRRLVVVAGLCLSFFLATWMSLLPAPPGLEPRAAGGGTARFYREKHARPAGDMGDSRLHVGETADPAGEPGTPVEPAGSLRELELQIRERYDEVLRYRRQLQARRPGHADPGRPLERRRLMDSEPGDGGDPARAQERPTGGPNGTSGSPGLSSGGNALGCGSLAAVTDVRYLGSGYTKAVHRAALNHSLSVALKSVDLAGHDMETCARRYGDTGACYRLSSFKIIKEMVLMETLQHPNVLKLYGYCYQDNGGIQETVTAITELGSPLEMISLLQTPWEQRLRICLSLVRLLSFLSRSPLGSLALLDFRPRQFVLVGGQLKVTDLDDASPLEAACSPRSAPQACTLQFPARNFTLPCSGGRCEDINEKRNLYNAYRFFFTYLLPHSAPSALRPLLDNIVNATGDLRWGVEKTLSKMEEVLHLYRTGSYLHSLNHSTTGYKEVLDSSIPGQEVRCWPSYQQDACLLAVFDLGEALSLCEDHAHCHALVFTNQTTWTGHQLVYLKSGWSGLRRAIGQLTFIRLAS
;
A
#
# COMPACT_ATOMS: atom_id res chain seq x y z
N MET A 1 28.26 7.39 -22.07
CA MET A 1 27.59 7.70 -23.35
C MET A 1 26.86 6.42 -23.76
N PHE A 2 25.61 6.27 -23.32
CA PHE A 2 24.78 5.07 -23.45
C PHE A 2 23.37 5.51 -23.87
N PRO A 3 22.59 4.66 -24.56
CA PRO A 3 21.49 5.09 -25.42
C PRO A 3 20.19 5.24 -24.64
N LEU A 4 19.97 6.41 -24.03
CA LEU A 4 18.62 6.85 -23.61
C LEU A 4 17.85 7.53 -24.77
N GLU A 5 18.55 7.94 -25.83
CA GLU A 5 17.95 8.58 -27.01
C GLU A 5 17.07 7.63 -27.85
N GLU A 6 17.41 6.34 -27.93
CA GLU A 6 16.65 5.35 -28.70
C GLU A 6 15.26 5.08 -28.09
N LEU A 7 15.11 5.27 -26.77
CA LEU A 7 13.85 5.11 -26.04
C LEU A 7 12.89 6.29 -26.27
N MET A 8 13.41 7.48 -26.63
CA MET A 8 12.62 8.68 -26.92
C MET A 8 12.12 8.73 -28.38
N LYS A 9 12.84 8.16 -29.35
CA LYS A 9 12.41 8.14 -30.77
C LYS A 9 11.31 7.13 -31.09
N ARG A 10 11.17 6.05 -30.32
CA ARG A 10 10.18 4.99 -30.59
C ARG A 10 8.72 5.39 -30.30
N ARG A 11 8.48 6.37 -29.40
CA ARG A 11 7.13 6.85 -29.08
C ARG A 11 6.52 7.79 -30.13
N ARG A 12 7.34 8.47 -30.95
CA ARG A 12 6.83 9.39 -31.99
C ARG A 12 6.32 8.70 -33.27
N ARG A 13 6.54 7.40 -33.44
CA ARG A 13 6.10 6.64 -34.64
C ARG A 13 4.84 5.79 -34.45
N LEU A 14 4.23 5.79 -33.25
CA LEU A 14 3.05 4.97 -32.96
C LEU A 14 1.70 5.73 -32.95
N VAL A 15 1.68 6.98 -33.41
CA VAL A 15 0.47 7.83 -33.44
C VAL A 15 -0.22 7.86 -34.83
N VAL A 16 0.20 7.02 -35.79
CA VAL A 16 -0.37 7.07 -37.18
C VAL A 16 -1.09 5.78 -37.62
N VAL A 17 -1.29 4.78 -36.75
CA VAL A 17 -2.09 3.59 -37.12
C VAL A 17 -3.01 3.17 -35.97
N ALA A 18 -4.12 3.91 -35.81
CA ALA A 18 -5.26 3.48 -35.00
C ALA A 18 -6.56 4.05 -35.60
N GLY A 19 -6.75 3.84 -36.90
CA GLY A 19 -8.02 4.01 -37.57
C GLY A 19 -8.39 2.69 -38.21
N LEU A 20 -9.08 1.81 -37.47
CA LEU A 20 -9.85 0.63 -37.90
C LEU A 20 -10.03 -0.32 -36.71
N CYS A 21 -11.01 -0.06 -35.84
CA CYS A 21 -11.64 -1.05 -34.94
C CYS A 21 -12.93 -0.46 -34.32
N LEU A 22 -13.81 0.05 -35.18
CA LEU A 22 -15.08 0.69 -34.82
C LEU A 22 -16.28 -0.18 -35.25
N SER A 23 -16.23 -1.50 -35.00
CA SER A 23 -17.29 -2.43 -35.43
C SER A 23 -17.67 -3.50 -34.41
N PHE A 24 -17.38 -3.31 -33.12
CA PHE A 24 -17.79 -4.25 -32.05
C PHE A 24 -18.79 -3.70 -31.03
N PHE A 25 -19.29 -2.47 -31.22
CA PHE A 25 -20.20 -1.81 -30.25
C PHE A 25 -21.69 -1.82 -30.64
N LEU A 26 -22.11 -2.60 -31.64
CA LEU A 26 -23.51 -2.62 -32.10
C LEU A 26 -24.26 -3.94 -31.85
N ALA A 27 -23.72 -4.88 -31.06
CA ALA A 27 -24.33 -6.19 -30.84
C ALA A 27 -24.94 -6.42 -29.44
N THR A 28 -24.96 -5.42 -28.56
CA THR A 28 -25.47 -5.55 -27.16
C THR A 28 -26.65 -4.63 -26.84
N TRP A 29 -27.42 -4.20 -27.86
CA TRP A 29 -28.58 -3.32 -27.71
C TRP A 29 -29.93 -3.93 -28.07
N MET A 30 -30.03 -5.25 -28.21
CA MET A 30 -31.29 -5.96 -28.50
C MET A 30 -31.48 -7.18 -27.60
N SER A 31 -31.66 -6.95 -26.30
CA SER A 31 -32.17 -7.97 -25.35
C SER A 31 -32.88 -7.31 -24.16
N LEU A 32 -33.85 -6.43 -24.46
CA LEU A 32 -34.76 -5.84 -23.48
C LEU A 32 -36.21 -6.07 -23.95
N LEU A 33 -36.76 -7.24 -23.64
CA LEU A 33 -38.21 -7.46 -23.57
C LEU A 33 -38.53 -8.36 -22.36
N PRO A 34 -39.50 -7.99 -21.50
CA PRO A 34 -39.89 -8.76 -20.32
C PRO A 34 -41.09 -9.69 -20.60
N ALA A 35 -41.19 -10.80 -19.88
CA ALA A 35 -42.38 -11.66 -19.79
C ALA A 35 -42.42 -12.40 -18.42
N PRO A 36 -43.54 -13.04 -17.99
CA PRO A 36 -44.42 -12.61 -16.88
C PRO A 36 -44.37 -13.57 -15.64
N PRO A 37 -45.17 -13.34 -14.56
CA PRO A 37 -44.94 -13.94 -13.24
C PRO A 37 -45.75 -15.23 -12.97
N GLY A 38 -45.22 -16.07 -12.08
CA GLY A 38 -46.01 -16.96 -11.21
C GLY A 38 -45.66 -18.45 -11.27
N LEU A 39 -45.08 -18.98 -10.18
CA LEU A 39 -45.39 -20.28 -9.55
C LEU A 39 -44.39 -20.54 -8.39
N GLU A 40 -44.88 -20.43 -7.13
CA GLU A 40 -44.23 -21.04 -5.95
C GLU A 40 -44.41 -22.56 -5.98
N PRO A 41 -43.47 -23.33 -5.39
CA PRO A 41 -43.83 -23.93 -4.10
C PRO A 41 -42.70 -24.01 -3.05
N ARG A 42 -43.09 -23.67 -1.81
CA ARG A 42 -42.76 -24.27 -0.50
C ARG A 42 -41.29 -24.44 -0.04
N ALA A 43 -40.97 -23.53 0.89
CA ALA A 43 -40.11 -23.61 2.07
C ALA A 43 -39.64 -24.98 2.60
N ALA A 44 -38.34 -25.03 2.92
CA ALA A 44 -37.77 -25.76 4.06
C ALA A 44 -36.65 -24.90 4.69
N GLY A 45 -36.56 -24.90 6.01
CA GLY A 45 -35.97 -23.85 6.85
C GLY A 45 -34.43 -23.80 6.90
N GLY A 46 -33.92 -22.62 7.28
CA GLY A 46 -32.49 -22.36 7.47
C GLY A 46 -32.18 -20.86 7.58
N GLY A 47 -32.63 -20.22 8.66
CA GLY A 47 -32.45 -18.79 8.88
C GLY A 47 -31.00 -18.43 9.25
N THR A 48 -30.38 -17.52 8.49
CA THR A 48 -29.19 -16.72 8.93
C THR A 48 -28.79 -15.60 7.94
N ALA A 49 -29.58 -15.32 6.89
CA ALA A 49 -29.25 -14.25 5.91
C ALA A 49 -30.05 -12.95 6.08
N ARG A 50 -30.89 -12.82 7.12
CA ARG A 50 -31.84 -11.69 7.24
C ARG A 50 -31.34 -10.48 8.03
N PHE A 51 -30.16 -10.56 8.67
CA PHE A 51 -29.71 -9.51 9.60
C PHE A 51 -28.94 -8.33 8.99
N TYR A 52 -28.52 -8.39 7.72
CA TYR A 52 -27.71 -7.34 7.09
C TYR A 52 -28.48 -6.39 6.16
N ARG A 53 -29.81 -6.55 6.01
CA ARG A 53 -30.63 -5.68 5.14
C ARG A 53 -31.55 -4.71 5.88
N GLU A 54 -31.65 -4.79 7.21
CA GLU A 54 -32.72 -4.14 7.99
C GLU A 54 -32.30 -2.89 8.79
N LYS A 55 -31.16 -2.27 8.47
CA LYS A 55 -30.77 -0.95 9.03
C LYS A 55 -30.77 0.22 8.04
N HIS A 56 -31.31 0.03 6.83
CA HIS A 56 -31.45 1.11 5.83
C HIS A 56 -32.90 1.39 5.40
N ALA A 57 -33.88 1.13 6.27
CA ALA A 57 -35.25 1.61 6.09
C ALA A 57 -35.64 2.51 7.27
N ARG A 58 -35.82 3.82 7.02
CA ARG A 58 -36.56 4.72 7.91
C ARG A 58 -38.02 4.75 7.44
N PRO A 59 -39.01 4.79 8.36
CA PRO A 59 -40.42 4.86 8.00
C PRO A 59 -40.84 6.28 7.62
N ALA A 60 -41.77 6.37 6.67
CA ALA A 60 -42.43 7.60 6.23
C ALA A 60 -43.73 7.87 7.03
N GLY A 61 -44.02 9.16 7.24
CA GLY A 61 -45.24 9.77 7.75
C GLY A 61 -44.89 11.16 8.30
N ASP A 62 -45.48 12.30 7.94
CA ASP A 62 -46.69 12.60 7.17
C ASP A 62 -46.61 14.06 6.61
N MET A 63 -47.28 14.27 5.47
CA MET A 63 -47.77 15.48 4.78
C MET A 63 -47.00 16.83 4.68
N GLY A 64 -46.90 17.32 3.42
CA GLY A 64 -46.66 18.72 3.07
C GLY A 64 -46.46 18.94 1.56
N ASP A 65 -47.55 19.24 0.85
CA ASP A 65 -47.72 19.42 -0.60
C ASP A 65 -46.80 20.48 -1.23
N SER A 66 -46.15 20.15 -2.38
CA SER A 66 -45.73 21.10 -3.43
C SER A 66 -45.31 20.32 -4.68
N ARG A 67 -46.25 20.18 -5.61
CA ARG A 67 -46.02 19.76 -7.00
C ARG A 67 -45.04 20.69 -7.71
N LEU A 68 -44.04 20.15 -8.40
CA LEU A 68 -43.26 20.87 -9.41
C LEU A 68 -43.31 20.09 -10.72
N HIS A 69 -43.94 20.73 -11.71
CA HIS A 69 -44.07 20.29 -13.09
C HIS A 69 -42.70 20.13 -13.75
N VAL A 70 -42.50 19.01 -14.44
CA VAL A 70 -41.44 18.83 -15.44
C VAL A 70 -41.98 19.31 -16.78
N GLY A 71 -41.43 20.41 -17.29
CA GLY A 71 -41.58 20.82 -18.68
C GLY A 71 -40.24 20.60 -19.40
N GLU A 72 -40.27 19.80 -20.46
CA GLU A 72 -39.23 19.78 -21.49
C GLU A 72 -39.13 21.14 -22.16
N THR A 73 -37.91 21.66 -22.37
CA THR A 73 -37.50 22.34 -23.61
C THR A 73 -36.00 22.72 -23.60
N ALA A 74 -35.38 22.44 -24.75
CA ALA A 74 -34.26 23.11 -25.41
C ALA A 74 -32.82 22.96 -24.87
N ASP A 75 -31.97 22.46 -25.76
CA ASP A 75 -30.50 22.48 -25.73
C ASP A 75 -29.93 23.87 -25.40
N PRO A 76 -28.84 23.96 -24.61
CA PRO A 76 -27.94 25.09 -24.67
C PRO A 76 -26.61 24.72 -25.33
N ALA A 77 -26.28 25.55 -26.30
CA ALA A 77 -25.00 25.73 -26.96
C ALA A 77 -23.79 25.74 -26.00
N GLY A 78 -22.67 25.19 -26.51
CA GLY A 78 -21.30 25.64 -26.25
C GLY A 78 -20.78 25.48 -24.82
N GLU A 79 -19.93 24.48 -24.60
CA GLU A 79 -19.09 24.42 -23.40
C GLU A 79 -18.24 25.71 -23.29
N PRO A 80 -18.26 26.41 -22.14
CA PRO A 80 -17.29 27.47 -21.87
C PRO A 80 -15.92 26.83 -21.67
N GLY A 81 -14.94 27.28 -22.46
CA GLY A 81 -13.55 26.86 -22.30
C GLY A 81 -13.09 27.00 -20.84
N THR A 82 -12.30 26.02 -20.40
CA THR A 82 -11.63 26.03 -19.10
C THR A 82 -10.93 27.38 -18.90
N PRO A 83 -11.10 28.04 -17.74
CA PRO A 83 -10.41 29.30 -17.48
C PRO A 83 -8.90 29.05 -17.55
N VAL A 84 -8.23 29.74 -18.46
CA VAL A 84 -6.77 29.76 -18.57
C VAL A 84 -6.24 30.36 -17.27
N GLU A 85 -5.63 29.54 -16.41
CA GLU A 85 -4.95 30.09 -15.23
C GLU A 85 -3.91 31.12 -15.67
N PRO A 86 -3.83 32.28 -14.99
CA PRO A 86 -2.83 33.29 -15.33
C PRO A 86 -1.42 32.71 -15.20
N ALA A 87 -0.54 33.10 -16.12
CA ALA A 87 0.87 32.71 -16.07
C ALA A 87 1.47 33.10 -14.71
N GLY A 88 2.07 32.12 -14.03
CA GLY A 88 2.67 32.32 -12.72
C GLY A 88 4.03 32.99 -12.83
N SER A 89 4.44 33.74 -11.81
CA SER A 89 5.76 34.38 -11.82
C SER A 89 6.85 33.37 -11.46
N LEU A 90 8.04 33.46 -12.08
CA LEU A 90 9.18 32.62 -11.71
C LEU A 90 9.57 32.77 -10.22
N ARG A 91 9.37 33.97 -9.65
CA ARG A 91 9.55 34.24 -8.22
C ARG A 91 8.62 33.40 -7.34
N GLU A 92 7.39 33.17 -7.78
CA GLU A 92 6.43 32.29 -7.08
C GLU A 92 6.94 30.84 -7.10
N LEU A 93 7.42 30.35 -8.25
CA LEU A 93 7.99 29.02 -8.37
C LEU A 93 9.23 28.84 -7.46
N GLU A 94 10.12 29.82 -7.43
CA GLU A 94 11.28 29.82 -6.53
C GLU A 94 10.88 29.77 -5.05
N LEU A 95 9.83 30.49 -4.66
CA LEU A 95 9.30 30.44 -3.30
C LEU A 95 8.77 29.04 -2.96
N GLN A 96 8.00 28.42 -3.85
CA GLN A 96 7.50 27.06 -3.66
C GLN A 96 8.64 26.05 -3.53
N ILE A 97 9.66 26.16 -4.39
CA ILE A 97 10.87 25.33 -4.33
C ILE A 97 11.56 25.48 -2.98
N ARG A 98 11.72 26.71 -2.49
CA ARG A 98 12.36 26.99 -1.20
C ARG A 98 11.56 26.41 -0.03
N GLU A 99 10.24 26.53 -0.04
CA GLU A 99 9.38 25.97 1.00
C GLU A 99 9.50 24.44 1.07
N ARG A 100 9.55 23.76 -0.08
CA ARG A 100 9.72 22.30 -0.14
C ARG A 100 11.12 21.86 0.30
N TYR A 101 12.13 22.63 -0.07
CA TYR A 101 13.49 22.41 0.43
C TYR A 101 13.57 22.54 1.95
N ASP A 102 12.99 23.60 2.52
CA ASP A 102 12.97 23.85 3.97
C ASP A 102 12.17 22.77 4.72
N GLU A 103 11.08 22.26 4.13
CA GLU A 103 10.35 21.10 4.64
C GLU A 103 11.24 19.85 4.73
N VAL A 104 11.94 19.49 3.65
CA VAL A 104 12.86 18.33 3.65
C VAL A 104 13.98 18.50 4.67
N LEU A 105 14.55 19.71 4.78
CA LEU A 105 15.59 19.98 5.77
C LEU A 105 15.09 19.81 7.21
N ARG A 106 13.84 20.20 7.51
CA ARG A 106 13.27 19.98 8.85
C ARG A 106 13.26 18.51 9.23
N TYR A 107 12.79 17.63 8.34
CA TYR A 107 12.79 16.18 8.59
C TYR A 107 14.21 15.62 8.72
N ARG A 108 15.16 16.08 7.88
CA ARG A 108 16.56 15.63 7.95
C ARG A 108 17.25 16.03 9.26
N ARG A 109 17.00 17.25 9.76
CA ARG A 109 17.55 17.69 11.06
C ARG A 109 17.01 16.84 12.22
N GLN A 110 15.72 16.51 12.19
CA GLN A 110 15.12 15.63 13.19
C GLN A 110 15.72 14.22 13.18
N LEU A 111 16.05 13.69 12.00
CA LEU A 111 16.78 12.42 11.86
C LEU A 111 18.19 12.52 12.47
N GLN A 112 18.93 13.60 12.18
CA GLN A 112 20.31 13.79 12.66
C GLN A 112 20.39 13.97 14.18
N ALA A 113 19.48 14.75 14.78
CA ALA A 113 19.41 14.96 16.22
C ALA A 113 19.20 13.67 17.04
N ARG A 114 18.77 12.58 16.38
CA ARG A 114 18.46 11.30 17.01
C ARG A 114 19.52 10.22 16.79
N ARG A 115 20.57 10.46 15.99
CA ARG A 115 21.69 9.51 15.85
C ARG A 115 22.65 9.69 17.05
N PRO A 116 22.81 8.69 17.94
CA PRO A 116 23.82 8.77 18.98
C PRO A 116 25.20 8.60 18.32
N GLY A 117 26.08 9.60 18.46
CA GLY A 117 27.50 9.47 18.09
C GLY A 117 28.10 10.45 17.08
N HIS A 118 27.39 11.50 16.64
CA HIS A 118 28.03 12.62 15.93
C HIS A 118 27.76 13.92 16.67
N ALA A 119 28.69 14.28 17.55
CA ALA A 119 28.74 15.61 18.15
C ALA A 119 28.90 16.67 17.04
N ASP A 120 28.09 17.71 17.13
CA ASP A 120 28.22 18.98 16.42
C ASP A 120 29.52 19.68 16.82
N PRO A 121 30.21 20.31 15.87
CA PRO A 121 30.51 21.71 16.12
C PRO A 121 30.18 22.57 14.89
N GLY A 122 29.30 23.55 15.12
CA GLY A 122 29.02 24.71 14.30
C GLY A 122 29.96 24.97 13.11
N ARG A 123 29.45 24.69 11.91
CA ARG A 123 29.80 25.43 10.70
C ARG A 123 28.52 26.00 10.10
N PRO A 124 28.36 27.33 10.04
CA PRO A 124 27.35 27.92 9.17
C PRO A 124 27.67 27.45 7.76
N LEU A 125 26.71 26.79 7.11
CA LEU A 125 26.78 26.53 5.68
C LEU A 125 26.84 27.89 4.98
N GLU A 126 28.05 28.32 4.62
CA GLU A 126 28.28 29.52 3.83
C GLU A 126 27.41 29.45 2.59
N ARG A 127 26.59 30.49 2.44
CA ARG A 127 26.06 30.89 1.14
C ARG A 127 27.26 31.01 0.20
N ARG A 128 27.43 30.07 -0.73
CA ARG A 128 28.12 30.38 -1.97
C ARG A 128 27.29 31.44 -2.69
N ARG A 129 27.59 32.71 -2.42
CA ARG A 129 27.18 33.82 -3.29
C ARG A 129 28.03 33.68 -4.55
N LEU A 130 27.32 33.50 -5.66
CA LEU A 130 27.84 33.73 -6.99
C LEU A 130 28.00 35.24 -7.15
N MET A 131 29.14 35.68 -7.69
CA MET A 131 29.64 37.06 -7.85
C MET A 131 30.44 37.59 -6.65
N ASP A 132 31.77 37.59 -6.78
CA ASP A 132 32.61 38.80 -6.72
C ASP A 132 34.04 38.46 -7.20
N SER A 133 34.60 39.34 -8.03
CA SER A 133 35.87 39.22 -8.75
C SER A 133 37.10 39.57 -7.87
N GLU A 134 38.27 39.03 -8.25
CA GLU A 134 39.67 39.23 -7.73
C GLU A 134 40.13 40.72 -7.52
N PRO A 135 41.39 41.08 -7.09
CA PRO A 135 42.66 40.30 -6.84
C PRO A 135 43.60 40.71 -5.66
N GLY A 136 44.66 39.90 -5.42
CA GLY A 136 46.00 40.28 -4.84
C GLY A 136 46.13 40.28 -3.30
N ASP A 137 47.27 40.05 -2.63
CA ASP A 137 48.69 39.87 -2.95
C ASP A 137 49.48 39.47 -1.66
N GLY A 138 50.70 38.91 -1.77
CA GLY A 138 51.77 38.78 -0.74
C GLY A 138 51.67 37.64 0.30
N GLY A 139 52.52 36.60 0.33
CA GLY A 139 53.95 36.56 0.75
C GLY A 139 54.04 36.43 2.29
N ASP A 140 54.69 35.47 2.97
CA ASP A 140 55.89 34.65 2.73
C ASP A 140 56.00 33.50 3.80
N PRO A 141 57.01 32.61 3.77
CA PRO A 141 56.93 31.21 4.22
C PRO A 141 57.84 30.84 5.42
N ALA A 142 57.61 29.69 6.07
CA ALA A 142 58.67 28.87 6.70
C ALA A 142 58.15 27.56 7.31
N ARG A 143 58.50 26.42 6.71
CA ARG A 143 59.37 25.32 7.24
C ARG A 143 59.01 23.96 6.63
N ALA A 144 59.96 23.48 5.81
CA ALA A 144 60.17 22.07 5.43
C ALA A 144 60.36 21.19 6.69
N GLN A 145 60.25 19.86 6.71
CA GLN A 145 60.62 18.79 5.76
C GLN A 145 60.03 17.50 6.40
N GLU A 146 59.40 16.56 5.71
CA GLU A 146 60.06 15.35 5.16
C GLU A 146 59.08 14.59 4.23
N ARG A 147 59.61 14.09 3.11
CA ARG A 147 58.99 13.14 2.15
C ARG A 147 59.79 11.83 2.20
N PRO A 148 59.20 10.69 1.79
CA PRO A 148 59.49 10.16 0.44
C PRO A 148 58.20 9.70 -0.29
N THR A 149 57.82 10.36 -1.39
CA THR A 149 57.98 9.93 -2.82
C THR A 149 57.20 8.68 -3.25
N GLY A 150 56.16 8.88 -4.09
CA GLY A 150 55.61 7.86 -4.98
C GLY A 150 54.24 8.18 -5.62
N GLY A 151 54.22 8.84 -6.80
CA GLY A 151 53.17 8.65 -7.84
C GLY A 151 52.00 9.68 -7.93
N PRO A 152 51.59 10.16 -9.13
CA PRO A 152 50.75 11.36 -9.29
C PRO A 152 49.26 11.13 -9.64
N ASN A 153 48.48 12.17 -9.29
CA ASN A 153 47.15 12.59 -9.79
C ASN A 153 45.86 11.92 -9.25
N GLY A 154 45.39 12.44 -8.10
CA GLY A 154 43.95 12.63 -7.82
C GLY A 154 43.44 13.96 -8.41
N THR A 155 42.17 14.36 -8.42
CA THR A 155 40.90 13.85 -7.83
C THR A 155 39.84 14.92 -8.13
N SER A 156 38.55 14.56 -8.17
CA SER A 156 37.51 15.39 -7.54
C SER A 156 36.32 14.51 -7.11
N GLY A 157 36.47 13.85 -5.97
CA GLY A 157 35.39 13.21 -5.23
C GLY A 157 34.91 14.13 -4.10
N SER A 158 33.60 14.29 -3.98
CA SER A 158 32.97 14.92 -2.80
C SER A 158 32.75 13.87 -1.69
N PRO A 159 32.77 14.26 -0.40
CA PRO A 159 32.98 13.33 0.69
C PRO A 159 31.72 12.53 1.06
N GLY A 160 31.94 11.23 1.26
CA GLY A 160 30.91 10.23 1.53
C GLY A 160 30.31 10.30 2.93
N LEU A 161 29.03 9.94 2.98
CA LEU A 161 28.29 9.62 4.19
C LEU A 161 28.33 8.09 4.36
N SER A 162 29.34 7.58 5.06
CA SER A 162 29.48 6.15 5.35
C SER A 162 28.85 5.80 6.70
N SER A 163 27.74 5.06 6.68
CA SER A 163 27.25 4.32 7.85
C SER A 163 26.59 3.02 7.39
N GLY A 164 27.25 1.88 7.69
CA GLY A 164 26.66 0.56 7.88
C GLY A 164 25.85 -0.07 6.74
N GLY A 165 26.55 -0.68 5.78
CA GLY A 165 25.98 -1.37 4.61
C GLY A 165 25.98 -0.46 3.39
N ASN A 166 26.62 -0.87 2.29
CA ASN A 166 26.75 -0.03 1.08
C ASN A 166 25.38 0.32 0.51
N ALA A 167 24.84 1.48 0.86
CA ALA A 167 23.63 2.02 0.27
C ALA A 167 23.82 2.09 -1.25
N LEU A 168 22.81 1.65 -2.00
CA LEU A 168 22.89 1.58 -3.45
C LEU A 168 22.99 3.00 -4.03
N GLY A 169 23.92 3.19 -4.96
CA GLY A 169 24.19 4.48 -5.57
C GLY A 169 24.07 4.45 -7.09
N CYS A 170 24.48 5.54 -7.74
CA CYS A 170 24.45 5.66 -9.20
C CYS A 170 25.24 4.58 -9.93
N GLY A 171 26.36 4.11 -9.37
CA GLY A 171 27.14 3.01 -9.94
C GLY A 171 26.34 1.70 -10.03
N SER A 172 25.45 1.45 -9.05
CA SER A 172 24.57 0.28 -9.06
C SER A 172 23.54 0.35 -10.20
N LEU A 173 23.14 1.55 -10.61
CA LEU A 173 22.19 1.74 -11.71
C LEU A 173 22.81 1.52 -13.10
N ALA A 174 24.13 1.65 -13.23
CA ALA A 174 24.82 1.44 -14.50
C ALA A 174 24.76 -0.02 -15.00
N ALA A 175 24.60 -0.98 -14.08
CA ALA A 175 24.57 -2.42 -14.37
C ALA A 175 23.16 -3.04 -14.23
N VAL A 176 22.10 -2.23 -14.20
CA VAL A 176 20.73 -2.71 -14.08
C VAL A 176 20.31 -3.46 -15.35
N THR A 177 19.56 -4.54 -15.15
CA THR A 177 18.90 -5.30 -16.22
C THR A 177 17.38 -5.36 -15.99
N ASP A 178 16.63 -5.84 -17.00
CA ASP A 178 15.18 -6.10 -16.90
C ASP A 178 14.36 -4.88 -16.44
N VAL A 179 14.68 -3.71 -17.00
CA VAL A 179 13.96 -2.46 -16.72
C VAL A 179 12.58 -2.52 -17.36
N ARG A 180 11.53 -2.50 -16.53
CA ARG A 180 10.14 -2.50 -16.98
C ARG A 180 9.35 -1.42 -16.28
N TYR A 181 8.57 -0.66 -17.03
CA TYR A 181 7.62 0.28 -16.45
C TYR A 181 6.54 -0.47 -15.66
N LEU A 182 6.27 -0.03 -14.43
CA LEU A 182 5.23 -0.60 -13.57
C LEU A 182 4.01 0.30 -13.47
N GLY A 183 4.21 1.62 -13.49
CA GLY A 183 3.14 2.59 -13.37
C GLY A 183 3.66 3.98 -13.09
N SER A 184 2.78 4.97 -13.18
CA SER A 184 3.06 6.33 -12.73
C SER A 184 1.83 6.95 -12.08
N GLY A 185 2.09 7.90 -11.20
CA GLY A 185 1.07 8.72 -10.53
C GLY A 185 1.14 10.16 -10.99
N TYR A 186 0.66 11.07 -10.15
CA TYR A 186 0.68 12.51 -10.42
C TYR A 186 2.11 13.07 -10.57
N THR A 187 3.05 12.53 -9.79
CA THR A 187 4.42 13.06 -9.70
C THR A 187 5.49 12.05 -10.11
N LYS A 188 5.29 10.75 -9.85
CA LYS A 188 6.37 9.76 -9.88
C LYS A 188 6.09 8.68 -10.92
N ALA A 189 7.12 8.28 -11.65
CA ALA A 189 7.15 7.08 -12.47
C ALA A 189 7.95 5.99 -11.76
N VAL A 190 7.41 4.76 -11.80
CA VAL A 190 7.98 3.60 -11.13
C VAL A 190 8.36 2.55 -12.16
N HIS A 191 9.60 2.08 -12.09
CA HIS A 191 10.12 1.01 -12.93
C HIS A 191 10.60 -0.14 -12.07
N ARG A 192 10.34 -1.37 -12.49
CA ARG A 192 11.03 -2.55 -12.01
C ARG A 192 12.43 -2.58 -12.61
N ALA A 193 13.40 -3.00 -11.82
CA ALA A 193 14.76 -3.25 -12.25
C ALA A 193 15.33 -4.48 -11.54
N ALA A 194 16.24 -5.20 -12.19
CA ALA A 194 17.04 -6.26 -11.57
C ALA A 194 18.47 -5.77 -11.37
N LEU A 195 18.88 -5.70 -10.10
CA LEU A 195 20.25 -5.39 -9.67
C LEU A 195 21.03 -6.68 -9.41
N ASN A 196 22.28 -6.73 -9.87
CA ASN A 196 23.17 -7.88 -9.68
C ASN A 196 22.51 -9.23 -10.04
N HIS A 197 21.65 -9.22 -11.06
CA HIS A 197 20.85 -10.35 -11.58
C HIS A 197 19.87 -11.05 -10.62
N SER A 198 19.90 -10.77 -9.32
CA SER A 198 19.07 -11.47 -8.32
C SER A 198 18.13 -10.56 -7.53
N LEU A 199 18.49 -9.30 -7.32
CA LEU A 199 17.71 -8.38 -6.51
C LEU A 199 16.75 -7.56 -7.39
N SER A 200 15.46 -7.89 -7.34
CA SER A 200 14.42 -7.08 -7.97
C SER A 200 14.10 -5.86 -7.10
N VAL A 201 14.17 -4.66 -7.69
CA VAL A 201 13.91 -3.38 -7.03
C VAL A 201 12.90 -2.53 -7.80
N ALA A 202 12.33 -1.54 -7.11
CA ALA A 202 11.56 -0.47 -7.73
C ALA A 202 12.41 0.81 -7.79
N LEU A 203 12.48 1.41 -8.98
CA LEU A 203 13.12 2.69 -9.24
C LEU A 203 12.03 3.75 -9.33
N LYS A 204 12.05 4.72 -8.42
CA LYS A 204 11.10 5.84 -8.40
C LYS A 204 11.81 7.12 -8.83
N SER A 205 11.29 7.77 -9.86
CA SER A 205 11.81 9.03 -10.42
C SER A 205 10.66 9.96 -10.77
N VAL A 206 10.93 11.25 -11.01
CA VAL A 206 9.88 12.20 -11.42
C VAL A 206 9.31 11.77 -12.79
N ASP A 207 8.00 11.70 -12.90
CA ASP A 207 7.31 11.50 -14.17
C ASP A 207 7.28 12.83 -14.95
N LEU A 208 8.10 12.93 -15.99
CA LEU A 208 8.15 14.13 -16.85
C LEU A 208 6.84 14.38 -17.61
N ALA A 209 6.02 13.34 -17.80
CA ALA A 209 4.68 13.43 -18.37
C ALA A 209 3.59 13.37 -17.29
N GLY A 210 3.98 13.48 -16.01
CA GLY A 210 3.07 13.48 -14.88
C GLY A 210 2.34 14.81 -14.73
N HIS A 211 1.19 14.77 -14.06
CA HIS A 211 0.33 15.94 -13.85
C HIS A 211 1.05 17.13 -13.19
N ASP A 212 1.90 16.89 -12.20
CA ASP A 212 2.64 17.97 -11.52
C ASP A 212 3.61 18.67 -12.48
N MET A 213 4.29 17.89 -13.33
CA MET A 213 5.23 18.41 -14.32
C MET A 213 4.50 19.19 -15.41
N GLU A 214 3.43 18.63 -15.97
CA GLU A 214 2.64 19.29 -17.01
C GLU A 214 2.02 20.60 -16.51
N THR A 215 1.43 20.57 -15.31
CA THR A 215 0.76 21.74 -14.71
C THR A 215 1.78 22.84 -14.38
N CYS A 216 2.91 22.47 -13.76
CA CYS A 216 3.97 23.42 -13.46
C CYS A 216 4.58 24.03 -14.73
N ALA A 217 4.93 23.19 -15.71
CA ALA A 217 5.55 23.65 -16.96
C ALA A 217 4.60 24.56 -17.75
N ARG A 218 3.30 24.25 -17.78
CA ARG A 218 2.28 25.10 -18.41
C ARG A 218 2.17 26.47 -17.73
N ARG A 219 2.28 26.51 -16.40
CA ARG A 219 2.11 27.74 -15.62
C ARG A 219 3.34 28.64 -15.61
N TYR A 220 4.56 28.08 -15.59
CA TYR A 220 5.79 28.84 -15.36
C TYR A 220 6.80 28.79 -16.51
N GLY A 221 6.68 27.84 -17.45
CA GLY A 221 7.58 27.72 -18.61
C GLY A 221 9.01 27.23 -18.32
N ASP A 222 9.36 26.94 -17.06
CA ASP A 222 10.69 26.44 -16.68
C ASP A 222 10.63 24.96 -16.27
N THR A 223 11.01 24.08 -17.20
CA THR A 223 10.99 22.62 -16.97
C THR A 223 12.00 22.16 -15.92
N GLY A 224 13.14 22.84 -15.80
CA GLY A 224 14.18 22.47 -14.84
C GLY A 224 13.77 22.81 -13.40
N ALA A 225 13.23 24.01 -13.20
CA ALA A 225 12.69 24.42 -11.92
C ALA A 225 11.45 23.58 -11.53
N CYS A 226 10.58 23.25 -12.49
CA CYS A 226 9.45 22.36 -12.26
C CYS A 226 9.88 20.95 -11.85
N TYR A 227 10.90 20.39 -12.52
CA TYR A 227 11.48 19.12 -12.11
C TYR A 227 11.99 19.18 -10.67
N ARG A 228 12.75 20.24 -10.33
CA ARG A 228 13.28 20.42 -8.97
C ARG A 228 12.15 20.50 -7.95
N LEU A 229 11.09 21.24 -8.23
CA LEU A 229 9.90 21.30 -7.36
C LEU A 229 9.28 19.91 -7.15
N SER A 230 9.04 19.15 -8.22
CA SER A 230 8.46 17.80 -8.14
C SER A 230 9.39 16.80 -7.45
N SER A 231 10.71 16.94 -7.63
CA SER A 231 11.72 16.06 -7.04
C SER A 231 11.67 16.05 -5.50
N PHE A 232 11.25 17.15 -4.86
CA PHE A 232 11.15 17.22 -3.41
C PHE A 232 10.12 16.27 -2.82
N LYS A 233 9.09 15.85 -3.58
CA LYS A 233 8.18 14.78 -3.13
C LYS A 233 8.92 13.46 -2.95
N ILE A 234 9.80 13.10 -3.89
CA ILE A 234 10.64 11.89 -3.81
C ILE A 234 11.67 12.02 -2.69
N ILE A 235 12.33 13.17 -2.58
CA ILE A 235 13.35 13.39 -1.54
C ILE A 235 12.71 13.36 -0.13
N LYS A 236 11.53 13.96 0.05
CA LYS A 236 10.77 13.87 1.31
C LYS A 236 10.44 12.42 1.63
N GLU A 237 9.91 11.66 0.67
CA GLU A 237 9.61 10.24 0.84
C GLU A 237 10.85 9.44 1.27
N MET A 238 12.02 9.68 0.65
CA MET A 238 13.29 9.06 1.02
C MET A 238 13.69 9.35 2.47
N VAL A 239 13.67 10.63 2.88
CA VAL A 239 14.02 11.03 4.26
C VAL A 239 13.07 10.41 5.28
N LEU A 240 11.78 10.32 4.93
CA LEU A 240 10.78 9.67 5.79
C LEU A 240 11.02 8.16 5.87
N MET A 241 11.32 7.47 4.77
CA MET A 241 11.66 6.03 4.81
C MET A 241 12.91 5.73 5.64
N GLU A 242 13.94 6.59 5.58
CA GLU A 242 15.15 6.45 6.42
C GLU A 242 14.84 6.62 7.92
N THR A 243 13.87 7.49 8.24
CA THR A 243 13.49 7.83 9.61
C THR A 243 12.48 6.82 10.19
N LEU A 244 11.53 6.37 9.39
CA LEU A 244 10.39 5.54 9.78
C LEU A 244 10.69 4.06 9.55
N GLN A 245 11.75 3.55 10.19
CA GLN A 245 12.16 2.17 10.04
C GLN A 245 11.21 1.22 10.77
N HIS A 246 10.36 0.53 10.01
CA HIS A 246 9.38 -0.42 10.52
C HIS A 246 9.13 -1.54 9.49
N PRO A 247 8.83 -2.79 9.88
CA PRO A 247 8.57 -3.88 8.92
C PRO A 247 7.48 -3.60 7.90
N ASN A 248 6.53 -2.72 8.24
CA ASN A 248 5.41 -2.32 7.39
C ASN A 248 5.61 -0.95 6.70
N VAL A 249 6.84 -0.43 6.67
CA VAL A 249 7.26 0.69 5.82
C VAL A 249 8.19 0.14 4.74
N LEU A 250 8.00 0.55 3.49
CA LEU A 250 8.81 0.06 2.38
C LEU A 250 10.28 0.42 2.58
N LYS A 251 11.18 -0.53 2.30
CA LYS A 251 12.62 -0.32 2.52
C LYS A 251 13.23 0.52 1.39
N LEU A 252 13.95 1.58 1.76
CA LEU A 252 14.87 2.30 0.88
C LEU A 252 16.22 1.59 0.86
N TYR A 253 16.69 1.18 -0.31
CA TYR A 253 18.03 0.59 -0.48
C TYR A 253 19.10 1.63 -0.82
N GLY A 254 18.69 2.75 -1.42
CA GLY A 254 19.60 3.83 -1.77
C GLY A 254 18.97 4.78 -2.79
N TYR A 255 19.79 5.63 -3.38
CA TYR A 255 19.35 6.66 -4.31
C TYR A 255 20.48 7.10 -5.23
N CYS A 256 20.12 7.73 -6.33
CA CYS A 256 21.06 8.29 -7.28
C CYS A 256 20.68 9.71 -7.70
N TYR A 257 21.67 10.60 -7.73
CA TYR A 257 21.59 11.91 -8.36
C TYR A 257 22.41 11.89 -9.65
N GLN A 258 21.80 12.20 -10.78
CA GLN A 258 22.44 12.19 -12.11
C GLN A 258 22.00 13.40 -12.92
N ASP A 259 22.87 13.90 -13.79
CA ASP A 259 22.47 14.89 -14.79
C ASP A 259 21.97 14.15 -16.03
N ASN A 260 20.75 14.48 -16.49
CA ASN A 260 20.15 13.84 -17.66
C ASN A 260 19.91 14.87 -18.76
N GLY A 261 20.90 15.05 -19.65
CA GLY A 261 20.78 15.59 -21.01
C GLY A 261 19.92 16.84 -21.23
N GLY A 262 19.68 17.65 -20.19
CA GLY A 262 18.72 18.76 -20.19
C GLY A 262 18.21 19.18 -18.80
N ILE A 263 18.21 18.28 -17.81
CA ILE A 263 17.89 18.62 -16.41
C ILE A 263 19.05 18.20 -15.50
N GLN A 264 19.59 19.15 -14.74
CA GLN A 264 20.61 18.90 -13.72
C GLN A 264 19.99 18.28 -12.46
N GLU A 265 20.75 17.43 -11.77
CA GLU A 265 20.38 16.87 -10.45
C GLU A 265 19.11 15.99 -10.45
N THR A 266 18.88 15.19 -11.50
CA THR A 266 17.78 14.22 -11.51
C THR A 266 17.92 13.19 -10.41
N VAL A 267 16.83 12.89 -9.70
CA VAL A 267 16.81 11.98 -8.55
C VAL A 267 16.07 10.69 -8.88
N THR A 268 16.68 9.56 -8.50
CA THR A 268 16.06 8.24 -8.54
C THR A 268 16.20 7.56 -7.18
N ALA A 269 15.08 7.22 -6.54
CA ALA A 269 15.07 6.41 -5.33
C ALA A 269 15.03 4.91 -5.68
N ILE A 270 15.79 4.09 -4.97
CA ILE A 270 15.88 2.64 -5.16
C ILE A 270 15.24 1.97 -3.94
N THR A 271 14.07 1.38 -4.12
CA THR A 271 13.28 0.79 -3.03
C THR A 271 13.04 -0.70 -3.23
N GLU A 272 12.63 -1.36 -2.17
CA GLU A 272 12.04 -2.70 -2.20
C GLU A 272 10.90 -2.76 -3.22
N LEU A 273 10.85 -3.87 -3.97
CA LEU A 273 9.77 -4.14 -4.92
C LEU A 273 8.63 -4.85 -4.20
N GLY A 274 7.43 -4.28 -4.27
CA GLY A 274 6.20 -4.91 -3.80
C GLY A 274 5.17 -5.07 -4.91
N SER A 275 4.21 -5.97 -4.73
CA SER A 275 3.06 -6.11 -5.63
C SER A 275 1.94 -5.15 -5.20
N PRO A 276 1.27 -4.47 -6.14
CA PRO A 276 0.17 -3.57 -5.83
C PRO A 276 -1.01 -4.32 -5.18
N LEU A 277 -1.79 -3.61 -4.36
CA LEU A 277 -3.01 -4.15 -3.78
C LEU A 277 -4.17 -4.02 -4.76
N GLU A 278 -4.69 -5.17 -5.20
CA GLU A 278 -5.91 -5.24 -6.00
C GLU A 278 -7.06 -5.78 -5.16
N MET A 279 -8.12 -5.00 -4.98
CA MET A 279 -9.20 -5.34 -4.04
C MET A 279 -9.89 -6.67 -4.38
N ILE A 280 -10.12 -6.92 -5.68
CA ILE A 280 -10.73 -8.18 -6.14
C ILE A 280 -9.85 -9.36 -5.75
N SER A 281 -8.55 -9.27 -6.05
CA SER A 281 -7.55 -10.28 -5.70
C SER A 281 -7.49 -10.50 -4.18
N LEU A 282 -7.54 -9.43 -3.38
CA LEU A 282 -7.56 -9.52 -1.91
C LEU A 282 -8.78 -10.25 -1.35
N LEU A 283 -9.97 -10.03 -1.91
CA LEU A 283 -11.20 -10.70 -1.49
C LEU A 283 -11.19 -12.20 -1.80
N GLN A 284 -10.44 -12.61 -2.82
CA GLN A 284 -10.25 -14.01 -3.21
C GLN A 284 -9.14 -14.71 -2.41
N THR A 285 -8.31 -13.95 -1.68
CA THR A 285 -7.26 -14.50 -0.84
C THR A 285 -7.83 -15.21 0.40
N PRO A 286 -7.25 -16.36 0.83
CA PRO A 286 -7.60 -17.01 2.09
C PRO A 286 -7.69 -16.06 3.27
N TRP A 287 -8.66 -16.30 4.16
CA TRP A 287 -8.96 -15.43 5.30
C TRP A 287 -7.73 -15.16 6.17
N GLU A 288 -6.91 -16.19 6.42
CA GLU A 288 -5.68 -16.08 7.20
C GLU A 288 -4.70 -15.03 6.63
N GLN A 289 -4.59 -14.92 5.30
CA GLN A 289 -3.73 -13.91 4.67
C GLN A 289 -4.37 -12.52 4.75
N ARG A 290 -5.69 -12.43 4.65
CA ARG A 290 -6.41 -11.17 4.89
C ARG A 290 -6.23 -10.67 6.32
N LEU A 291 -6.25 -11.57 7.31
CA LEU A 291 -5.89 -11.25 8.70
C LEU A 291 -4.45 -10.73 8.77
N ARG A 292 -3.48 -11.37 8.10
CA ARG A 292 -2.08 -10.90 8.04
C ARG A 292 -1.95 -9.48 7.51
N ILE A 293 -2.71 -9.13 6.47
CA ILE A 293 -2.74 -7.80 5.86
C ILE A 293 -3.31 -6.76 6.83
N CYS A 294 -4.46 -7.04 7.44
CA CYS A 294 -5.06 -6.16 8.43
C CYS A 294 -4.16 -5.97 9.66
N LEU A 295 -3.51 -7.05 10.11
CA LEU A 295 -2.59 -7.00 11.25
C LEU A 295 -1.32 -6.19 10.91
N SER A 296 -0.77 -6.36 9.70
CA SER A 296 0.33 -5.55 9.19
C SER A 296 -0.03 -4.05 9.19
N LEU A 297 -1.25 -3.72 8.77
CA LEU A 297 -1.74 -2.35 8.77
C LEU A 297 -1.90 -1.78 10.17
N VAL A 298 -2.54 -2.48 11.10
CA VAL A 298 -2.73 -1.93 12.47
C VAL A 298 -1.40 -1.81 13.23
N ARG A 299 -0.44 -2.72 13.01
CA ARG A 299 0.94 -2.60 13.53
C ARG A 299 1.64 -1.37 12.98
N LEU A 300 1.52 -1.12 11.67
CA LEU A 300 2.00 0.13 11.07
C LEU A 300 1.36 1.36 11.73
N LEU A 301 0.04 1.36 11.91
CA LEU A 301 -0.66 2.51 12.50
C LEU A 301 -0.25 2.76 13.95
N SER A 302 -0.06 1.70 14.74
CA SER A 302 0.46 1.78 16.11
C SER A 302 1.87 2.34 16.17
N PHE A 303 2.72 2.02 15.20
CA PHE A 303 4.03 2.63 15.05
C PHE A 303 3.91 4.12 14.66
N LEU A 304 3.04 4.47 13.71
CA LEU A 304 2.88 5.84 13.23
C LEU A 304 2.28 6.79 14.28
N SER A 305 1.40 6.31 15.17
CA SER A 305 0.85 7.14 16.26
C SER A 305 1.91 7.55 17.29
N ARG A 306 3.01 6.81 17.38
CA ARG A 306 4.14 7.10 18.28
C ARG A 306 5.47 7.16 17.55
N SER A 307 5.44 7.64 16.31
CA SER A 307 6.62 7.64 15.47
C SER A 307 7.71 8.57 16.02
N PRO A 308 8.97 8.42 15.56
CA PRO A 308 10.04 9.37 15.86
C PRO A 308 9.73 10.84 15.55
N LEU A 309 8.76 11.11 14.67
CA LEU A 309 8.36 12.45 14.25
C LEU A 309 7.14 12.97 15.01
N GLY A 310 6.62 12.21 15.97
CA GLY A 310 5.29 12.40 16.55
C GLY A 310 4.22 11.57 15.85
N SER A 311 2.97 11.72 16.26
CA SER A 311 1.84 11.04 15.64
C SER A 311 1.65 11.51 14.19
N LEU A 312 1.82 10.58 13.25
CA LEU A 312 1.82 10.84 11.81
C LEU A 312 0.46 10.58 11.18
N ALA A 313 -0.08 11.54 10.45
CA ALA A 313 -1.20 11.33 9.52
C ALA A 313 -0.68 10.93 8.13
N LEU A 314 -1.30 9.90 7.55
CA LEU A 314 -1.21 9.61 6.12
C LEU A 314 -2.34 10.37 5.43
N LEU A 315 -2.05 11.56 4.89
CA LEU A 315 -3.08 12.41 4.29
C LEU A 315 -3.65 11.79 3.02
N ASP A 316 -2.82 11.08 2.26
CA ASP A 316 -3.24 10.27 1.14
C ASP A 316 -3.37 8.78 1.51
N PHE A 317 -4.30 8.48 2.41
CA PHE A 317 -4.58 7.08 2.75
C PHE A 317 -5.50 6.46 1.69
N ARG A 318 -4.95 5.66 0.78
CA ARG A 318 -5.72 4.87 -0.20
C ARG A 318 -5.09 3.49 -0.38
N PRO A 319 -5.83 2.44 -0.78
CA PRO A 319 -5.24 1.12 -1.02
C PRO A 319 -4.04 1.14 -1.97
N ARG A 320 -4.04 2.03 -2.97
CA ARG A 320 -2.94 2.20 -3.94
C ARG A 320 -1.62 2.68 -3.32
N GLN A 321 -1.66 3.24 -2.11
CA GLN A 321 -0.47 3.70 -1.37
C GLN A 321 0.19 2.63 -0.51
N PHE A 322 -0.25 1.39 -0.67
CA PHE A 322 0.34 0.24 -0.04
C PHE A 322 0.64 -0.85 -1.07
N VAL A 323 1.62 -1.68 -0.74
CA VAL A 323 2.03 -2.85 -1.53
C VAL A 323 2.15 -4.08 -0.62
N LEU A 324 2.11 -5.26 -1.22
CA LEU A 324 2.45 -6.50 -0.53
C LEU A 324 3.90 -6.88 -0.83
N VAL A 325 4.61 -7.24 0.22
CA VAL A 325 5.93 -7.88 0.15
C VAL A 325 5.90 -9.10 1.06
N GLY A 326 6.08 -10.29 0.49
CA GLY A 326 6.07 -11.54 1.27
C GLY A 326 4.78 -11.76 2.07
N GLY A 327 3.64 -11.30 1.55
CA GLY A 327 2.32 -11.37 2.21
C GLY A 327 2.09 -10.33 3.31
N GLN A 328 3.03 -9.42 3.57
CA GLN A 328 2.85 -8.30 4.50
C GLN A 328 2.53 -7.01 3.75
N LEU A 329 1.60 -6.24 4.30
CA LEU A 329 1.26 -4.92 3.79
C LEU A 329 2.33 -3.92 4.23
N LYS A 330 2.82 -3.11 3.28
CA LYS A 330 3.77 -2.02 3.54
C LYS A 330 3.29 -0.73 2.90
N VAL A 331 3.43 0.40 3.60
CA VAL A 331 3.22 1.73 3.00
C VAL A 331 4.38 2.06 2.05
N THR A 332 4.06 2.53 0.85
CA THR A 332 5.07 2.88 -0.17
C THR A 332 5.12 4.38 -0.46
N ASP A 333 4.03 5.12 -0.22
CA ASP A 333 3.94 6.55 -0.52
C ASP A 333 3.84 7.36 0.78
N LEU A 334 4.84 8.21 1.03
CA LEU A 334 5.00 8.97 2.28
C LEU A 334 5.18 10.47 2.05
N ASP A 335 5.17 10.95 0.81
CA ASP A 335 5.35 12.36 0.49
C ASP A 335 4.24 13.27 1.05
N ASP A 336 3.03 12.74 1.20
CA ASP A 336 1.89 13.42 1.84
C ASP A 336 1.75 13.11 3.35
N ALA A 337 2.73 12.48 3.98
CA ALA A 337 2.72 12.27 5.43
C ALA A 337 2.99 13.59 6.18
N SER A 338 2.32 13.76 7.34
CA SER A 338 2.46 14.94 8.19
C SER A 338 2.41 14.58 9.68
N PRO A 339 3.36 15.08 10.50
CA PRO A 339 3.31 14.93 11.96
C PRO A 339 2.52 16.05 12.65
N LEU A 340 1.96 16.98 11.88
CA LEU A 340 1.29 18.14 12.44
C LEU A 340 -0.10 17.74 12.95
N GLU A 341 -0.27 17.76 14.26
CA GLU A 341 -1.59 17.66 14.91
C GLU A 341 -2.32 19.01 14.80
N ALA A 342 -3.64 18.94 14.53
CA ALA A 342 -4.47 20.14 14.39
C ALA A 342 -4.52 20.93 15.70
N ALA A 343 -4.23 22.24 15.62
CA ALA A 343 -4.39 23.15 16.74
C ALA A 343 -5.87 23.48 16.97
N CYS A 344 -6.25 23.65 18.23
CA CYS A 344 -7.61 24.01 18.62
C CYS A 344 -7.58 24.92 19.85
N SER A 345 -8.69 25.62 20.09
CA SER A 345 -8.93 26.38 21.30
C SER A 345 -10.20 25.86 21.99
N PRO A 346 -10.28 25.87 23.32
CA PRO A 346 -11.53 25.58 24.02
C PRO A 346 -12.68 26.52 23.60
N ARG A 347 -12.35 27.69 23.04
CA ARG A 347 -13.32 28.68 22.52
C ARG A 347 -13.56 28.59 21.02
N SER A 348 -12.76 27.84 20.27
CA SER A 348 -12.98 27.65 18.83
C SER A 348 -14.11 26.65 18.61
N ALA A 349 -14.90 26.87 17.56
CA ALA A 349 -15.99 25.98 17.17
C ALA A 349 -15.49 24.52 17.02
N PRO A 350 -16.35 23.51 17.31
CA PRO A 350 -16.00 22.09 17.26
C PRO A 350 -15.50 21.60 15.88
N GLN A 351 -15.63 22.44 14.84
CA GLN A 351 -15.17 22.16 13.48
C GLN A 351 -13.66 21.90 13.38
N ALA A 352 -12.82 22.53 14.21
CA ALA A 352 -11.36 22.36 14.13
C ALA A 352 -10.91 20.91 14.45
N CYS A 353 -11.62 20.22 15.35
CA CYS A 353 -11.36 18.84 15.73
C CYS A 353 -12.38 17.86 15.14
N THR A 354 -12.99 18.20 14.01
CA THR A 354 -13.92 17.31 13.31
C THR A 354 -13.20 16.57 12.19
N LEU A 355 -13.19 15.24 12.27
CA LEU A 355 -12.84 14.37 11.15
C LEU A 355 -14.07 14.17 10.28
N GLN A 356 -13.99 14.60 9.02
CA GLN A 356 -15.06 14.45 8.05
C GLN A 356 -14.75 13.31 7.09
N PHE A 357 -15.70 12.38 6.95
CA PHE A 357 -15.66 11.31 5.96
C PHE A 357 -17.00 11.24 5.23
N PRO A 358 -17.05 10.68 4.00
CA PRO A 358 -18.26 10.68 3.18
C PRO A 358 -19.52 10.12 3.87
N ALA A 359 -19.34 9.14 4.76
CA ALA A 359 -20.45 8.46 5.43
C ALA A 359 -20.64 8.89 6.90
N ARG A 360 -19.62 9.47 7.54
CA ARG A 360 -19.61 9.73 9.00
C ARG A 360 -18.67 10.87 9.36
N ASN A 361 -19.03 11.60 10.39
CA ASN A 361 -18.19 12.63 11.00
C ASN A 361 -17.90 12.27 12.45
N PHE A 362 -16.71 12.62 12.93
CA PHE A 362 -16.29 12.39 14.31
C PHE A 362 -15.72 13.67 14.88
N THR A 363 -16.21 14.07 16.05
CA THR A 363 -15.68 15.22 16.79
C THR A 363 -14.79 14.72 17.91
N LEU A 364 -13.55 15.19 17.92
CA LEU A 364 -12.54 14.81 18.91
C LEU A 364 -12.40 15.89 19.99
N PRO A 365 -12.00 15.53 21.21
CA PRO A 365 -11.76 16.51 22.27
C PRO A 365 -10.55 17.39 21.95
N CYS A 366 -10.63 18.65 22.39
CA CYS A 366 -9.53 19.61 22.34
C CYS A 366 -8.86 19.66 23.72
N SER A 367 -7.59 19.28 23.80
CA SER A 367 -6.82 19.27 25.05
C SER A 367 -5.45 19.92 24.83
N GLY A 368 -5.03 20.81 25.74
CA GLY A 368 -3.74 21.49 25.64
C GLY A 368 -3.56 22.31 24.35
N GLY A 369 -4.65 22.79 23.76
CA GLY A 369 -4.64 23.53 22.50
C GLY A 369 -4.46 22.66 21.24
N ARG A 370 -4.62 21.34 21.35
CA ARG A 370 -4.51 20.38 20.24
C ARG A 370 -5.68 19.40 20.22
N CYS A 371 -6.06 18.97 19.03
CA CYS A 371 -7.05 17.91 18.89
C CYS A 371 -6.40 16.58 19.29
N GLU A 372 -6.97 15.92 20.29
CA GLU A 372 -6.41 14.67 20.83
C GLU A 372 -6.47 13.56 19.77
N ASP A 373 -5.33 12.93 19.51
CA ASP A 373 -5.15 11.77 18.62
C ASP A 373 -5.75 11.93 17.20
N ILE A 374 -5.88 13.15 16.67
CA ILE A 374 -6.60 13.38 15.40
C ILE A 374 -5.92 12.67 14.22
N ASN A 375 -4.59 12.60 14.19
CA ASN A 375 -3.85 11.85 13.17
C ASN A 375 -4.05 10.34 13.29
N GLU A 376 -3.94 9.79 14.50
CA GLU A 376 -4.20 8.36 14.78
C GLU A 376 -5.63 7.97 14.36
N LYS A 377 -6.63 8.73 14.82
CA LYS A 377 -8.05 8.48 14.55
C LYS A 377 -8.37 8.56 13.06
N ARG A 378 -7.77 9.51 12.33
CA ARG A 378 -7.88 9.61 10.87
C ARG A 378 -7.36 8.35 10.19
N ASN A 379 -6.15 7.92 10.54
CA ASN A 379 -5.55 6.71 9.95
C ASN A 379 -6.35 5.46 10.28
N LEU A 380 -6.81 5.32 11.53
CA LEU A 380 -7.57 4.16 11.99
C LEU A 380 -8.91 4.04 11.28
N TYR A 381 -9.65 5.14 11.12
CA TYR A 381 -10.91 5.10 10.38
C TYR A 381 -10.69 4.81 8.89
N ASN A 382 -9.61 5.32 8.30
CA ASN A 382 -9.25 4.98 6.92
C ASN A 382 -8.90 3.49 6.78
N ALA A 383 -8.20 2.90 7.74
CA ALA A 383 -7.96 1.45 7.76
C ALA A 383 -9.27 0.66 7.88
N TYR A 384 -10.19 1.10 8.73
CA TYR A 384 -11.52 0.48 8.83
C TYR A 384 -12.25 0.48 7.48
N ARG A 385 -12.42 1.66 6.87
CA ARG A 385 -13.30 1.82 5.71
C ARG A 385 -12.73 1.20 4.43
N PHE A 386 -11.42 1.09 4.30
CA PHE A 386 -10.79 0.51 3.10
C PHE A 386 -10.40 -0.95 3.25
N PHE A 387 -10.13 -1.41 4.47
CA PHE A 387 -9.59 -2.74 4.70
C PHE A 387 -10.47 -3.55 5.64
N PHE A 388 -10.64 -3.13 6.89
CA PHE A 388 -11.19 -4.02 7.92
C PHE A 388 -12.61 -4.47 7.63
N THR A 389 -13.46 -3.57 7.12
CA THR A 389 -14.86 -3.88 6.78
C THR A 389 -14.99 -4.99 5.71
N TYR A 390 -14.00 -5.10 4.81
CA TYR A 390 -14.03 -6.06 3.69
C TYR A 390 -13.18 -7.30 3.95
N LEU A 391 -12.06 -7.15 4.68
CA LEU A 391 -11.06 -8.20 4.77
C LEU A 391 -11.22 -9.08 6.00
N LEU A 392 -11.79 -8.57 7.10
CA LEU A 392 -11.90 -9.33 8.35
C LEU A 392 -13.12 -10.27 8.46
N PRO A 393 -14.36 -9.86 8.13
CA PRO A 393 -15.54 -10.66 8.49
C PRO A 393 -15.83 -11.80 7.50
N HIS A 394 -15.56 -11.57 6.22
CA HIS A 394 -15.92 -12.51 5.15
C HIS A 394 -15.11 -13.80 5.26
N SER A 395 -15.79 -14.96 5.24
CA SER A 395 -15.20 -16.31 5.36
C SER A 395 -14.22 -16.51 6.53
N ALA A 396 -14.37 -15.73 7.60
CA ALA A 396 -13.70 -15.98 8.86
C ALA A 396 -14.25 -17.24 9.55
N PRO A 397 -13.43 -17.98 10.32
CA PRO A 397 -13.90 -19.05 11.19
C PRO A 397 -15.06 -18.57 12.07
N SER A 398 -16.14 -19.35 12.12
CA SER A 398 -17.39 -18.96 12.78
C SER A 398 -17.18 -18.59 14.26
N ALA A 399 -16.33 -19.34 14.97
CA ALA A 399 -15.98 -19.10 16.37
C ALA A 399 -15.30 -17.74 16.61
N LEU A 400 -14.60 -17.18 15.61
CA LEU A 400 -13.89 -15.89 15.72
C LEU A 400 -14.77 -14.70 15.32
N ARG A 401 -15.90 -14.92 14.66
CA ARG A 401 -16.77 -13.85 14.13
C ARG A 401 -17.22 -12.83 15.18
N PRO A 402 -17.68 -13.22 16.39
CA PRO A 402 -18.10 -12.23 17.39
C PRO A 402 -17.00 -11.24 17.77
N LEU A 403 -15.75 -11.71 17.88
CA LEU A 403 -14.60 -10.87 18.20
C LEU A 403 -14.24 -9.96 17.03
N LEU A 404 -14.28 -10.48 15.79
CA LEU A 404 -14.03 -9.72 14.57
C LEU A 404 -15.08 -8.62 14.36
N ASP A 405 -16.36 -8.94 14.55
CA ASP A 405 -17.45 -7.97 14.43
C ASP A 405 -17.31 -6.84 15.47
N ASN A 406 -16.89 -7.18 16.69
CA ASN A 406 -16.61 -6.17 17.72
C ASN A 406 -15.44 -5.26 17.30
N ILE A 407 -14.36 -5.82 16.74
CA ILE A 407 -13.21 -5.04 16.22
C ILE A 407 -13.66 -4.11 15.10
N VAL A 408 -14.37 -4.63 14.10
CA VAL A 408 -14.83 -3.85 12.94
C VAL A 408 -15.79 -2.74 13.38
N ASN A 409 -16.73 -3.03 14.28
CA ASN A 409 -17.67 -2.03 14.77
C ASN A 409 -16.99 -0.97 15.64
N ALA A 410 -16.12 -1.37 16.58
CA ALA A 410 -15.47 -0.42 17.47
C ALA A 410 -14.46 0.49 16.75
N THR A 411 -13.81 -0.01 15.69
CA THR A 411 -12.95 0.81 14.81
C THR A 411 -13.78 1.72 13.92
N GLY A 412 -14.88 1.24 13.32
CA GLY A 412 -15.77 2.03 12.47
C GLY A 412 -16.55 3.12 13.20
N ASP A 413 -16.77 2.96 14.50
CA ASP A 413 -17.36 3.98 15.37
C ASP A 413 -16.28 4.80 16.12
N LEU A 414 -14.99 4.57 15.85
CA LEU A 414 -13.83 5.19 16.51
C LEU A 414 -13.85 5.15 18.05
N ARG A 415 -14.60 4.19 18.63
CA ARG A 415 -14.65 3.94 20.08
C ARG A 415 -13.31 3.50 20.63
N TRP A 416 -12.47 2.88 19.80
CA TRP A 416 -11.13 2.44 20.17
C TRP A 416 -10.06 3.31 19.54
N GLY A 417 -8.90 3.41 20.19
CA GLY A 417 -7.65 3.83 19.57
C GLY A 417 -6.96 2.65 18.87
N VAL A 418 -5.82 2.94 18.24
CA VAL A 418 -5.02 1.98 17.49
C VAL A 418 -4.46 0.89 18.40
N GLU A 419 -4.04 1.22 19.62
CA GLU A 419 -3.46 0.27 20.57
C GLU A 419 -4.46 -0.81 20.99
N LYS A 420 -5.67 -0.39 21.34
CA LYS A 420 -6.74 -1.33 21.71
C LYS A 420 -7.16 -2.18 20.51
N THR A 421 -7.18 -1.59 19.32
CA THR A 421 -7.45 -2.33 18.08
C THR A 421 -6.37 -3.37 17.81
N LEU A 422 -5.09 -3.01 17.92
CA LEU A 422 -3.96 -3.91 17.77
C LEU A 422 -4.05 -5.05 18.77
N SER A 423 -4.24 -4.74 20.06
CA SER A 423 -4.39 -5.75 21.12
C SER A 423 -5.48 -6.77 20.80
N LYS A 424 -6.65 -6.32 20.32
CA LYS A 424 -7.75 -7.23 19.94
C LYS A 424 -7.47 -8.01 18.65
N MET A 425 -6.74 -7.46 17.68
CA MET A 425 -6.31 -8.22 16.51
C MET A 425 -5.22 -9.27 16.84
N GLU A 426 -4.32 -8.96 17.78
CA GLU A 426 -3.34 -9.95 18.29
C GLU A 426 -4.02 -11.06 19.09
N GLU A 427 -5.10 -10.76 19.83
CA GLU A 427 -5.94 -11.77 20.48
C GLU A 427 -6.56 -12.74 19.46
N VAL A 428 -7.13 -12.22 18.36
CA VAL A 428 -7.62 -13.05 17.25
C VAL A 428 -6.51 -13.93 16.68
N LEU A 429 -5.33 -13.35 16.41
CA LEU A 429 -4.19 -14.10 15.89
C LEU A 429 -3.77 -15.20 16.87
N HIS A 430 -3.71 -14.90 18.17
CA HIS A 430 -3.35 -15.87 19.19
C HIS A 430 -4.31 -17.04 19.18
N LEU A 431 -5.62 -16.77 19.29
CA LEU A 431 -6.66 -17.80 19.28
C LEU A 431 -6.60 -18.67 18.03
N TYR A 432 -6.42 -18.05 16.85
CA TYR A 432 -6.29 -18.77 15.58
C TYR A 432 -5.04 -19.65 15.57
N ARG A 433 -3.87 -19.07 15.90
CA ARG A 433 -2.58 -19.77 15.90
C ARG A 433 -2.52 -20.95 16.88
N THR A 434 -3.17 -20.84 18.04
CA THR A 434 -3.16 -21.89 19.07
C THR A 434 -4.28 -22.90 18.90
N GLY A 435 -5.17 -22.74 17.91
CA GLY A 435 -6.34 -23.59 17.73
C GLY A 435 -7.39 -23.44 18.83
N SER A 436 -7.23 -22.48 19.77
CA SER A 436 -8.14 -22.32 20.91
C SER A 436 -9.56 -21.92 20.50
N TYR A 437 -9.76 -21.47 19.26
CA TYR A 437 -11.07 -21.20 18.67
C TYR A 437 -11.86 -22.48 18.31
N LEU A 438 -11.22 -23.66 18.30
CA LEU A 438 -11.81 -24.94 17.92
C LEU A 438 -12.41 -25.72 19.11
N HIS A 439 -12.45 -25.14 20.31
CA HIS A 439 -12.75 -25.77 21.61
C HIS A 439 -14.10 -26.54 21.71
N SER A 440 -14.92 -26.55 20.66
CA SER A 440 -16.25 -27.17 20.58
C SER A 440 -16.30 -28.40 19.66
N LEU A 441 -15.21 -28.76 19.00
CA LEU A 441 -15.22 -29.86 18.05
C LEU A 441 -14.82 -31.19 18.73
N ASN A 442 -15.80 -32.00 19.08
CA ASN A 442 -15.58 -33.39 19.46
C ASN A 442 -15.27 -34.20 18.20
N HIS A 443 -14.00 -34.31 17.85
CA HIS A 443 -13.58 -35.00 16.64
C HIS A 443 -13.44 -36.51 16.88
N SER A 444 -14.34 -37.29 16.29
CA SER A 444 -14.17 -38.73 16.17
C SER A 444 -13.50 -39.05 14.83
N THR A 445 -12.36 -39.74 14.85
CA THR A 445 -11.69 -40.23 13.63
C THR A 445 -12.30 -41.51 13.07
N THR A 446 -13.35 -42.06 13.71
CA THR A 446 -13.93 -43.38 13.41
C THR A 446 -14.44 -43.54 11.97
N GLY A 447 -14.69 -42.44 11.24
CA GLY A 447 -15.14 -42.44 9.84
C GLY A 447 -14.01 -42.34 8.80
N TYR A 448 -12.74 -42.35 9.20
CA TYR A 448 -11.61 -42.14 8.29
C TYR A 448 -10.55 -43.22 8.43
N LYS A 449 -9.98 -43.64 7.29
CA LYS A 449 -8.83 -44.53 7.21
C LYS A 449 -7.57 -43.73 6.89
N GLU A 450 -6.60 -43.80 7.79
CA GLU A 450 -5.26 -43.25 7.60
C GLU A 450 -4.44 -44.15 6.66
N VAL A 451 -3.73 -43.52 5.72
CA VAL A 451 -2.80 -44.19 4.80
C VAL A 451 -1.48 -43.42 4.76
N LEU A 452 -0.47 -44.00 5.39
CA LEU A 452 0.89 -43.47 5.43
C LEU A 452 1.58 -43.56 4.06
N ASP A 453 2.57 -42.70 3.85
CA ASP A 453 3.40 -42.63 2.64
C ASP A 453 2.58 -42.68 1.35
N SER A 454 1.48 -41.91 1.31
CA SER A 454 0.54 -41.96 0.21
C SER A 454 -0.02 -40.59 -0.16
N SER A 455 -0.41 -40.48 -1.42
CA SER A 455 -0.96 -39.26 -2.02
C SER A 455 -1.95 -39.59 -3.11
N ILE A 456 -2.86 -38.65 -3.38
CA ILE A 456 -3.85 -38.74 -4.45
C ILE A 456 -3.58 -37.58 -5.41
N PRO A 457 -2.86 -37.79 -6.53
CA PRO A 457 -2.72 -36.77 -7.58
C PRO A 457 -4.05 -36.64 -8.33
N GLY A 458 -4.40 -35.41 -8.74
CA GLY A 458 -5.68 -35.16 -9.39
C GLY A 458 -6.85 -35.23 -8.38
N GLN A 459 -8.07 -35.22 -8.90
CA GLN A 459 -9.31 -35.31 -8.11
C GLN A 459 -9.46 -34.16 -7.10
N GLU A 460 -8.90 -32.99 -7.44
CA GLU A 460 -9.04 -31.79 -6.63
C GLU A 460 -10.49 -31.32 -6.65
N VAL A 461 -11.06 -31.23 -5.46
CA VAL A 461 -12.33 -30.53 -5.27
C VAL A 461 -12.04 -29.03 -5.42
N ARG A 462 -12.97 -28.24 -5.96
CA ARG A 462 -12.87 -26.78 -5.92
C ARG A 462 -13.60 -26.25 -4.71
N CYS A 463 -12.95 -25.37 -3.97
CA CYS A 463 -13.57 -24.61 -2.89
C CYS A 463 -13.08 -23.17 -2.91
N TRP A 464 -13.84 -22.29 -2.29
CA TRP A 464 -13.50 -20.87 -2.23
C TRP A 464 -13.78 -20.30 -0.84
N PRO A 465 -12.85 -19.51 -0.26
CA PRO A 465 -11.49 -19.21 -0.76
C PRO A 465 -10.53 -20.39 -0.62
N SER A 466 -9.47 -20.41 -1.43
CA SER A 466 -8.41 -21.42 -1.35
C SER A 466 -7.03 -20.83 -1.63
N TYR A 467 -5.98 -21.47 -1.11
CA TYR A 467 -4.58 -21.16 -1.42
C TYR A 467 -4.20 -21.47 -2.88
N GLN A 468 -5.01 -22.25 -3.59
CA GLN A 468 -4.84 -22.54 -5.01
C GLN A 468 -6.16 -22.32 -5.75
N GLN A 469 -6.12 -21.71 -6.95
CA GLN A 469 -7.35 -21.35 -7.66
C GLN A 469 -8.11 -22.58 -8.22
N ASP A 470 -7.38 -23.60 -8.66
CA ASP A 470 -7.96 -24.78 -9.31
C ASP A 470 -8.14 -25.98 -8.38
N ALA A 471 -7.81 -25.83 -7.09
CA ALA A 471 -7.84 -26.92 -6.12
C ALA A 471 -8.21 -26.41 -4.73
N CYS A 472 -8.89 -27.23 -3.93
CA CYS A 472 -9.23 -26.91 -2.56
C CYS A 472 -8.06 -27.22 -1.64
N LEU A 473 -7.14 -26.27 -1.57
CA LEU A 473 -6.03 -26.23 -0.60
C LEU A 473 -6.39 -25.29 0.55
N LEU A 474 -6.55 -25.84 1.75
CA LEU A 474 -6.99 -25.12 2.95
C LEU A 474 -5.93 -25.20 4.05
N ALA A 475 -5.90 -24.19 4.91
CA ALA A 475 -5.08 -24.17 6.11
C ALA A 475 -5.88 -24.72 7.29
N VAL A 476 -5.30 -25.66 8.03
CA VAL A 476 -5.92 -26.33 9.18
C VAL A 476 -4.94 -26.39 10.34
N PHE A 477 -5.46 -26.27 11.56
CA PHE A 477 -4.68 -26.28 12.79
C PHE A 477 -4.26 -27.71 13.13
N ASP A 478 -5.21 -28.64 13.08
CA ASP A 478 -4.98 -30.06 13.39
C ASP A 478 -5.79 -30.98 12.46
N LEU A 479 -5.65 -32.29 12.70
CA LEU A 479 -6.40 -33.31 11.96
C LEU A 479 -7.91 -33.16 12.16
N GLY A 480 -8.36 -32.83 13.36
CA GLY A 480 -9.77 -32.69 13.66
C GLY A 480 -10.44 -31.64 12.80
N GLU A 481 -9.84 -30.45 12.71
CA GLU A 481 -10.32 -29.37 11.86
C GLU A 481 -10.37 -29.82 10.38
N ALA A 482 -9.34 -30.52 9.91
CA ALA A 482 -9.30 -31.04 8.54
C ALA A 482 -10.46 -32.01 8.24
N LEU A 483 -10.74 -32.94 9.17
CA LEU A 483 -11.84 -33.89 9.03
C LEU A 483 -13.19 -33.16 9.00
N SER A 484 -13.41 -32.19 9.90
CA SER A 484 -14.65 -31.40 9.94
C SER A 484 -14.88 -30.62 8.65
N LEU A 485 -13.84 -30.00 8.10
CA LEU A 485 -13.94 -29.28 6.82
C LEU A 485 -14.26 -30.22 5.65
N CYS A 486 -13.75 -31.45 5.67
CA CYS A 486 -14.10 -32.45 4.67
C CYS A 486 -15.56 -32.95 4.84
N GLU A 487 -16.02 -33.12 6.08
CA GLU A 487 -17.39 -33.53 6.37
C GLU A 487 -18.42 -32.49 5.90
N ASP A 488 -18.11 -31.21 6.09
CA ASP A 488 -18.94 -30.08 5.64
C ASP A 488 -18.93 -29.90 4.11
N HIS A 489 -17.94 -30.47 3.41
CA HIS A 489 -17.78 -30.33 1.97
C HIS A 489 -18.35 -31.56 1.23
N ALA A 490 -19.52 -31.42 0.61
CA ALA A 490 -20.28 -32.53 -0.01
C ALA A 490 -19.48 -33.43 -0.97
N HIS A 491 -18.52 -32.86 -1.70
CA HIS A 491 -17.66 -33.59 -2.64
C HIS A 491 -16.32 -34.06 -2.05
N CYS A 492 -16.10 -33.95 -0.74
CA CYS A 492 -14.86 -34.40 -0.10
C CYS A 492 -14.98 -35.84 0.40
N HIS A 493 -14.11 -36.69 -0.14
CA HIS A 493 -14.02 -38.12 0.12
C HIS A 493 -12.63 -38.55 0.59
N ALA A 494 -11.62 -37.70 0.46
CA ALA A 494 -10.30 -37.91 1.01
C ALA A 494 -9.57 -36.58 1.29
N LEU A 495 -8.54 -36.64 2.11
CA LEU A 495 -7.68 -35.53 2.52
C LEU A 495 -6.23 -35.91 2.26
N VAL A 496 -5.43 -34.98 1.74
CA VAL A 496 -3.97 -35.17 1.58
C VAL A 496 -3.24 -34.03 2.28
N PHE A 497 -2.50 -34.37 3.33
CA PHE A 497 -1.64 -33.42 4.04
C PHE A 497 -0.40 -33.12 3.21
N THR A 498 -0.04 -31.84 3.15
CA THR A 498 1.19 -31.39 2.51
C THR A 498 2.27 -31.14 3.56
N ASN A 499 3.52 -31.02 3.10
CA ASN A 499 4.65 -30.64 3.96
C ASN A 499 4.80 -29.11 4.11
N GLN A 500 3.78 -28.34 3.71
CA GLN A 500 3.81 -26.89 3.73
C GLN A 500 2.95 -26.35 4.86
N THR A 501 3.50 -25.36 5.56
CA THR A 501 2.79 -24.60 6.58
C THR A 501 2.56 -23.16 6.14
N THR A 502 1.53 -22.55 6.71
CA THR A 502 1.25 -21.13 6.53
C THR A 502 2.09 -20.27 7.48
N TRP A 503 1.96 -18.94 7.38
CA TRP A 503 2.70 -18.01 8.24
C TRP A 503 2.29 -18.06 9.71
N THR A 504 1.15 -18.67 10.02
CA THR A 504 0.74 -18.96 11.40
C THR A 504 1.13 -20.36 11.86
N GLY A 505 1.71 -21.20 10.99
CA GLY A 505 2.10 -22.56 11.30
C GLY A 505 1.02 -23.61 11.04
N HIS A 506 -0.12 -23.23 10.47
CA HIS A 506 -1.18 -24.18 10.10
C HIS A 506 -0.72 -25.05 8.94
N GLN A 507 -1.10 -26.32 8.92
CA GLN A 507 -0.78 -27.25 7.85
C GLN A 507 -1.69 -27.00 6.65
N LEU A 508 -1.13 -27.11 5.45
CA LEU A 508 -1.92 -27.06 4.22
C LEU A 508 -2.39 -28.46 3.83
N VAL A 509 -3.69 -28.59 3.56
CA VAL A 509 -4.35 -29.86 3.23
C VAL A 509 -5.18 -29.72 1.96
N TYR A 510 -5.08 -30.70 1.08
CA TYR A 510 -5.94 -30.82 -0.10
C TYR A 510 -7.20 -31.62 0.22
N LEU A 511 -8.37 -31.08 -0.16
CA LEU A 511 -9.60 -31.87 -0.24
C LEU A 511 -9.66 -32.61 -1.58
N LYS A 512 -9.99 -33.90 -1.53
CA LYS A 512 -10.04 -34.80 -2.70
C LYS A 512 -11.42 -35.40 -2.89
N SER A 513 -11.86 -35.52 -4.13
CA SER A 513 -13.17 -36.05 -4.50
C SER A 513 -13.25 -37.57 -4.51
N GLY A 514 -12.12 -38.24 -4.29
CA GLY A 514 -12.03 -39.70 -4.28
C GLY A 514 -10.59 -40.13 -4.04
N TRP A 515 -10.36 -41.45 -4.11
CA TRP A 515 -9.06 -42.07 -3.85
C TRP A 515 -8.65 -43.08 -4.94
N SER A 516 -9.28 -43.05 -6.12
CA SER A 516 -8.97 -44.00 -7.21
C SER A 516 -7.55 -43.85 -7.77
N GLY A 517 -6.91 -42.69 -7.57
CA GLY A 517 -5.53 -42.42 -7.95
C GLY A 517 -4.50 -42.62 -6.83
N LEU A 518 -4.88 -43.24 -5.70
CA LEU A 518 -4.00 -43.41 -4.54
C LEU A 518 -2.69 -44.10 -4.95
N ARG A 519 -1.57 -43.43 -4.70
CA ARG A 519 -0.22 -43.92 -5.01
C ARG A 519 0.72 -43.72 -3.84
N ARG A 520 1.81 -44.47 -3.84
CA ARG A 520 2.88 -44.31 -2.85
C ARG A 520 3.57 -42.95 -3.04
N ALA A 521 3.67 -42.19 -1.96
CA ALA A 521 4.33 -40.90 -1.87
C ALA A 521 4.98 -40.77 -0.48
N ILE A 522 6.27 -41.06 -0.40
CA ILE A 522 7.01 -41.12 0.88
C ILE A 522 6.90 -39.78 1.62
N GLY A 523 6.57 -39.83 2.90
CA GLY A 523 6.44 -38.68 3.78
C GLY A 523 5.15 -37.88 3.61
N GLN A 524 4.19 -38.34 2.81
CA GLN A 524 2.85 -37.75 2.74
C GLN A 524 1.81 -38.60 3.47
N LEU A 525 0.79 -37.92 3.99
CA LEU A 525 -0.27 -38.53 4.78
C LEU A 525 -1.63 -38.29 4.11
N THR A 526 -2.37 -39.38 3.88
CA THR A 526 -3.71 -39.34 3.30
C THR A 526 -4.74 -39.93 4.26
N PHE A 527 -5.89 -39.27 4.39
CA PHE A 527 -7.05 -39.81 5.10
C PHE A 527 -8.18 -40.05 4.11
N ILE A 528 -8.74 -41.26 4.09
CA ILE A 528 -9.82 -41.64 3.19
C ILE A 528 -11.11 -41.74 4.01
N ARG A 529 -12.16 -41.05 3.58
CA ARG A 529 -13.48 -41.14 4.21
C ARG A 529 -14.05 -42.53 3.92
N LEU A 530 -14.26 -43.30 4.98
CA LEU A 530 -14.96 -44.57 4.91
C LEU A 530 -16.44 -44.22 4.70
N ALA A 531 -17.05 -44.76 3.64
CA ALA A 531 -18.46 -44.52 3.37
C ALA A 531 -19.29 -44.87 4.61
N SER A 532 -20.14 -43.94 5.03
CA SER A 532 -21.24 -44.20 5.96
C SER A 532 -22.34 -44.98 5.27
#